data_AF-A0A8J5W0Q6-F1
#
_entry.id   AF-A0A8J5W0Q6-F1
#
_cell.length_a   1.000
_cell.length_b   1.000
_cell.length_c   1.000
_cell.angle_alpha   90.00
_cell.angle_beta   90.00
_cell.angle_gamma   90.00
#
_symmetry.space_group_name_H-M   'P 1'
#
loop_
_entity.id
_entity.type
_entity.pdbx_description
1 polymer ?
#
loop_
_entity_poly.entity_id
_entity_poly.type
_entity_poly.pdbx_seq_one_letter_code
_entity_poly.pdbx_strand_id
1 'polypeptide(L)'
;MSFLLKTTTAGSEPPSPSPDELQDKIMQVRELVGSLSDEMMAGFLSDSTIRRFLRARNWSTQQATRALKETVRWRRHYRPERIRWDDIAEKEWEARRAYIPDYLDNTGRRVLISKPAIKVIFVLLATSMF
;
A
#
# COMPACT_ATOMS: atom_id res chain seq x y z
N MET A 1 -14.98 25.02 -1.59
CA MET A 1 -13.86 24.39 -0.85
C MET A 1 -13.09 23.52 -1.84
N SER A 2 -12.21 24.11 -2.65
CA SER A 2 -11.33 23.34 -3.52
C SER A 2 -10.20 22.78 -2.67
N PHE A 3 -10.18 21.45 -2.50
CA PHE A 3 -9.00 20.79 -1.94
C PHE A 3 -7.91 20.91 -3.00
N LEU A 4 -7.05 21.92 -2.83
CA LEU A 4 -5.81 22.06 -3.57
C LEU A 4 -4.99 20.80 -3.25
N LEU A 5 -5.09 19.80 -4.11
CA LEU A 5 -4.10 18.73 -4.18
C LEU A 5 -2.79 19.47 -4.43
N LYS A 6 -1.97 19.64 -3.39
CA LYS A 6 -0.58 20.06 -3.55
C LYS A 6 0.00 19.07 -4.55
N THR A 7 0.22 19.53 -5.77
CA THR A 7 1.08 18.84 -6.71
C THR A 7 2.39 18.71 -5.97
N THR A 8 2.75 17.49 -5.59
CA THR A 8 4.13 17.21 -5.23
C THR A 8 4.91 17.69 -6.44
N THR A 9 5.58 18.82 -6.29
CA THR A 9 6.58 19.32 -7.23
C THR A 9 7.37 18.10 -7.67
N ALA A 10 7.56 17.94 -8.97
CA ALA A 10 8.48 16.95 -9.52
C ALA A 10 9.90 17.31 -9.05
N GLY A 11 10.17 17.07 -7.75
CA GLY A 11 11.50 17.03 -7.21
C GLY A 11 12.16 15.88 -7.93
N SER A 12 13.23 16.19 -8.66
CA SER A 12 14.09 15.24 -9.35
C SER A 12 14.11 13.91 -8.59
N GLU A 13 13.43 12.88 -9.11
CA GLU A 13 13.61 11.55 -8.52
C GLU A 13 15.12 11.29 -8.54
N PRO A 14 15.73 10.92 -7.40
CA PRO A 14 17.14 10.62 -7.39
C PRO A 14 17.41 9.56 -8.46
N PRO A 15 18.50 9.71 -9.24
CA PRO A 15 18.82 8.81 -10.32
C PRO A 15 18.76 7.37 -9.80
N SER A 16 18.11 6.50 -10.57
CA SER A 16 18.03 5.09 -10.22
C SER A 16 19.45 4.53 -10.12
N PRO A 17 19.78 3.76 -9.07
CA PRO A 17 21.07 3.12 -8.93
C PRO A 17 21.34 2.15 -10.09
N SER A 18 22.61 1.89 -10.36
CA SER A 18 23.01 0.83 -11.29
C SER A 18 22.50 -0.54 -10.81
N PRO A 19 22.45 -1.57 -11.68
CA PRO A 19 22.04 -2.91 -11.25
C PRO A 19 22.86 -3.45 -10.08
N ASP A 20 24.18 -3.21 -10.07
CA ASP A 20 25.09 -3.67 -9.02
C ASP A 20 24.86 -2.90 -7.71
N GLU A 21 24.78 -1.56 -7.78
CA GLU A 21 24.46 -0.71 -6.63
C GLU A 21 23.09 -1.03 -6.02
N LEU A 22 22.11 -1.37 -6.86
CA LEU A 22 20.79 -1.79 -6.42
C LEU A 22 20.87 -3.10 -5.64
N GLN A 23 21.65 -4.06 -6.14
CA GLN A 23 21.85 -5.33 -5.46
C GLN A 23 22.52 -5.13 -4.10
N ASP A 24 23.56 -4.28 -4.02
CA ASP A 24 24.23 -3.94 -2.77
C ASP A 24 23.28 -3.30 -1.76
N LYS A 25 22.44 -2.36 -2.21
CA LYS A 25 21.42 -1.73 -1.36
C LYS A 25 20.40 -2.75 -0.85
N ILE A 26 19.98 -3.71 -1.68
CA ILE A 26 19.07 -4.78 -1.26
C ILE A 26 19.74 -5.64 -0.19
N MET A 27 21.00 -6.05 -0.40
CA MET A 27 21.75 -6.85 0.56
C MET A 27 21.95 -6.12 1.89
N GLN A 28 22.30 -4.83 1.85
CA GLN A 28 22.43 -4.01 3.06
C GLN A 28 21.10 -3.91 3.82
N VAL A 29 19.97 -3.72 3.12
CA VAL A 29 18.66 -3.72 3.78
C VAL A 29 18.36 -5.09 4.40
N ARG A 30 18.68 -6.21 3.73
CA ARG A 30 18.50 -7.57 4.30
C ARG A 30 19.28 -7.73 5.61
N GLU A 31 20.53 -7.29 5.63
CA GLU A 31 21.37 -7.33 6.83
C GLU A 31 20.79 -6.48 7.96
N LEU A 32 20.41 -5.23 7.68
CA LEU A 32 19.85 -4.30 8.68
C LEU A 32 18.47 -4.74 9.21
N VAL A 33 17.69 -5.45 8.40
CA VAL A 33 16.42 -6.07 8.79
C VAL A 33 16.69 -7.23 9.75
N GLY A 34 17.76 -7.99 9.56
CA GLY A 34 18.17 -9.10 10.41
C GLY A 34 17.25 -10.32 10.32
N SER A 35 17.29 -11.20 11.32
CA SER A 35 16.49 -12.43 11.42
C SER A 35 15.00 -12.19 11.74
N LEU A 36 14.39 -11.18 11.11
CA LEU A 36 12.93 -11.01 11.11
C LEU A 36 12.21 -12.09 10.26
N SER A 37 12.96 -13.07 9.74
CA SER A 37 12.54 -14.21 8.94
C SER A 37 11.79 -15.25 9.78
N ASP A 38 10.62 -14.86 10.27
CA ASP A 38 9.58 -15.82 10.61
C ASP A 38 8.95 -16.32 9.30
N GLU A 39 8.47 -17.56 9.22
CA GLU A 39 7.94 -18.15 7.96
C GLU A 39 6.87 -17.27 7.32
N MET A 40 6.03 -16.63 8.15
CA MET A 40 4.98 -15.70 7.73
C MET A 40 5.52 -14.51 6.91
N MET A 41 6.76 -14.08 7.14
CA MET A 41 7.38 -12.93 6.47
C MET A 41 8.31 -13.33 5.32
N ALA A 42 8.67 -14.61 5.19
CA ALA A 42 9.61 -15.09 4.18
C ALA A 42 9.17 -14.73 2.75
N GLY A 43 7.86 -14.86 2.45
CA GLY A 43 7.30 -14.47 1.15
C GLY A 43 7.18 -12.94 0.95
N PHE A 44 6.99 -12.18 2.04
CA PHE A 44 6.83 -10.72 1.95
C PHE A 44 8.17 -10.01 1.74
N LEU A 45 9.24 -10.45 2.42
CA LEU A 45 10.58 -9.86 2.39
C LEU A 45 11.42 -10.31 1.18
N SER A 46 10.78 -10.35 0.00
CA SER A 46 11.43 -10.60 -1.28
C SER A 46 12.23 -9.37 -1.77
N ASP A 47 13.16 -9.59 -2.70
CA ASP A 47 13.96 -8.49 -3.28
C ASP A 47 13.08 -7.44 -3.97
N SER A 48 11.97 -7.88 -4.58
CA SER A 48 11.03 -6.97 -5.23
C SER A 48 10.31 -6.07 -4.21
N THR A 49 9.96 -6.58 -3.03
CA THR A 49 9.43 -5.75 -1.93
C THR A 49 10.48 -4.77 -1.43
N ILE A 50 11.69 -5.25 -1.14
CA ILE A 50 12.79 -4.39 -0.66
C ILE A 50 13.06 -3.25 -1.66
N ARG A 51 13.08 -3.55 -2.97
CA ARG A 51 13.23 -2.55 -4.03
C ARG A 51 12.13 -1.49 -4.02
N ARG A 52 10.86 -1.86 -3.78
CA ARG A 52 9.75 -0.89 -3.66
C ARG A 52 9.97 0.07 -2.48
N PHE A 53 10.41 -0.45 -1.34
CA PHE A 53 10.72 0.37 -0.16
C PHE A 53 11.93 1.28 -0.38
N LEU A 54 12.98 0.78 -1.04
CA LEU A 54 14.13 1.60 -1.43
C LEU A 54 13.71 2.75 -2.35
N ARG A 55 12.94 2.47 -3.40
CA ARG A 55 12.46 3.50 -4.33
C ARG A 55 11.62 4.56 -3.60
N ALA A 56 10.66 4.14 -2.78
CA ALA A 56 9.79 5.05 -2.02
C ALA A 56 10.54 5.91 -0.98
N ARG A 57 11.76 5.52 -0.62
CA ARG A 57 12.63 6.21 0.35
C ARG A 57 13.90 6.74 -0.31
N ASN A 58 13.82 7.13 -1.58
CA ASN A 58 14.91 7.79 -2.31
C ASN A 58 16.22 7.00 -2.25
N TRP A 59 16.13 5.67 -2.35
CA TRP A 59 17.26 4.73 -2.30
C TRP A 59 18.07 4.76 -0.99
N SER A 60 17.50 5.31 0.09
CA SER A 60 18.09 5.29 1.44
C SER A 60 17.83 3.97 2.15
N THR A 61 18.89 3.20 2.41
CA THR A 61 18.79 1.88 3.06
C THR A 61 18.30 1.98 4.51
N GLN A 62 18.71 3.02 5.25
CA GLN A 62 18.26 3.27 6.63
C GLN A 62 16.75 3.58 6.69
N GLN A 63 16.26 4.49 5.84
CA GLN A 63 14.84 4.84 5.80
C GLN A 63 13.98 3.68 5.29
N ALA A 64 14.46 2.96 4.27
CA ALA A 64 13.79 1.77 3.76
C ALA A 64 13.68 0.69 4.85
N THR A 65 14.76 0.42 5.58
CA THR A 65 14.79 -0.54 6.69
C THR A 65 13.78 -0.16 7.77
N ARG A 66 13.75 1.11 8.20
CA ARG A 66 12.80 1.58 9.21
C ARG A 66 11.34 1.35 8.76
N ALA A 67 11.01 1.79 7.55
CA ALA A 67 9.67 1.62 7.00
C ALA A 67 9.29 0.14 6.83
N LEU A 68 10.24 -0.72 6.45
CA LEU A 68 10.03 -2.16 6.34
C LEU A 68 9.73 -2.78 7.71
N LYS A 69 10.50 -2.44 8.75
CA LYS A 69 10.27 -2.91 10.14
C LYS A 69 8.90 -2.47 10.68
N GLU A 70 8.50 -1.23 10.43
CA GLU A 70 7.16 -0.71 10.78
C GLU A 70 6.06 -1.49 10.04
N THR A 71 6.25 -1.76 8.75
CA THR A 71 5.29 -2.55 7.94
C THR A 71 5.20 -3.99 8.42
N VAL A 72 6.31 -4.63 8.79
CA VAL A 72 6.31 -5.99 9.36
C VAL A 72 5.50 -6.04 10.66
N ARG A 73 5.66 -5.05 11.55
CA ARG A 73 4.84 -4.96 12.78
C ARG A 73 3.35 -4.82 12.45
N TRP A 74 3.02 -3.95 11.49
CA TRP A 74 1.65 -3.76 11.03
C TRP A 74 1.06 -5.07 10.47
N ARG A 75 1.80 -5.79 9.62
CA ARG A 75 1.36 -7.07 9.06
C ARG A 75 1.18 -8.14 10.14
N ARG A 76 2.06 -8.22 11.13
CA ARG A 76 1.91 -9.14 12.27
C ARG A 76 0.62 -8.87 13.05
N HIS A 77 0.27 -7.60 13.23
CA HIS A 77 -0.92 -7.19 13.99
C HIS A 77 -2.22 -7.39 13.19
N TYR A 78 -2.28 -6.87 11.96
CA TYR A 78 -3.50 -6.82 11.15
C TYR A 78 -3.69 -8.02 10.21
N ARG A 79 -2.64 -8.82 9.99
CA ARG A 79 -2.66 -10.08 9.21
C ARG A 79 -3.41 -9.96 7.87
N PRO A 80 -2.96 -9.08 6.95
CA PRO A 80 -3.65 -8.84 5.68
C PRO A 80 -3.78 -10.10 4.81
N GLU A 81 -2.90 -11.09 4.98
CA GLU A 81 -2.99 -12.40 4.32
C GLU A 81 -4.23 -13.23 4.71
N ARG A 82 -4.95 -12.85 5.77
CA ARG A 82 -6.18 -13.50 6.19
C ARG A 82 -7.43 -12.92 5.55
N ILE A 83 -7.34 -11.75 4.92
CA ILE A 83 -8.49 -11.08 4.30
C ILE A 83 -9.00 -11.92 3.13
N ARG A 84 -10.29 -12.26 3.16
CA ARG A 84 -11.03 -12.92 2.08
C ARG A 84 -12.04 -11.95 1.47
N TRP A 85 -12.52 -12.29 0.27
CA TRP A 85 -13.58 -11.53 -0.38
C TRP A 85 -14.87 -11.51 0.46
N ASP A 86 -15.18 -12.62 1.13
CA ASP A 86 -16.35 -12.73 2.02
C ASP A 86 -16.25 -11.83 3.27
N ASP A 87 -15.02 -11.49 3.70
CA ASP A 87 -14.80 -10.56 4.83
C ASP A 87 -15.05 -9.10 4.42
N ILE A 88 -15.00 -8.80 3.12
CA ILE A 88 -15.28 -7.47 2.61
C ILE A 88 -16.79 -7.37 2.49
N ALA A 89 -17.41 -6.61 3.39
CA ALA A 89 -18.85 -6.42 3.39
C ALA A 89 -19.35 -6.08 1.98
N GLU A 90 -20.32 -6.87 1.49
CA GLU A 90 -20.94 -6.71 0.16
C GLU A 90 -21.32 -5.25 -0.12
N LYS A 91 -21.77 -4.56 0.94
CA LYS A 91 -22.13 -3.15 0.96
C LYS A 91 -20.99 -2.18 0.64
N GLU A 92 -19.73 -2.48 1.00
CA GLU A 92 -18.57 -1.64 0.65
C GLU A 92 -18.27 -1.71 -0.86
N TRP A 93 -18.45 -2.89 -1.45
CA TRP A 93 -18.33 -3.14 -2.89
C TRP A 93 -19.50 -2.52 -3.68
N GLU A 94 -20.74 -2.80 -3.28
CA GLU A 94 -21.96 -2.29 -3.92
C GLU A 94 -22.02 -0.76 -3.90
N ALA A 95 -21.62 -0.15 -2.79
CA ALA A 95 -21.55 1.30 -2.66
C ALA A 95 -20.45 1.93 -3.53
N ARG A 96 -19.58 1.13 -4.17
CA ARG A 96 -18.41 1.58 -4.96
C ARG A 96 -17.64 2.69 -4.23
N ARG A 97 -17.46 2.50 -2.91
CA ARG A 97 -16.84 3.48 -2.03
C ARG A 97 -15.39 3.75 -2.39
N ALA A 98 -14.72 2.80 -3.04
CA ALA A 98 -13.52 3.10 -3.78
C ALA A 98 -13.42 2.24 -5.05
N TYR A 99 -12.80 2.78 -6.10
CA TYR A 99 -12.51 2.02 -7.32
C TYR A 99 -11.25 2.54 -8.00
N ILE A 100 -10.64 1.67 -8.80
CA ILE A 100 -9.49 1.98 -9.66
C ILE A 100 -10.05 2.09 -11.09
N PRO A 101 -10.01 3.28 -11.71
CA PRO A 101 -10.42 3.43 -13.11
C PRO A 101 -9.35 2.86 -14.07
N ASP A 102 -9.73 2.76 -15.34
CA ASP A 102 -8.89 2.27 -16.45
C ASP A 102 -7.95 3.33 -17.06
N TYR A 103 -7.90 4.53 -16.48
CA TYR A 103 -7.01 5.62 -16.89
C TYR A 103 -5.97 5.97 -15.83
N LEU A 104 -4.90 6.62 -16.29
CA LEU A 104 -3.80 7.12 -15.47
C LEU A 104 -3.92 8.65 -15.28
N ASP A 105 -3.22 9.19 -14.28
CA ASP A 105 -3.05 10.64 -14.17
C ASP A 105 -2.09 11.19 -15.25
N ASN A 106 -1.92 12.51 -15.30
CA ASN A 106 -1.03 13.19 -16.26
C ASN A 106 0.46 12.85 -16.11
N THR A 107 0.84 12.14 -15.05
CA THR A 107 2.21 11.65 -14.79
C THR A 107 2.31 10.13 -14.95
N GLY A 108 1.27 9.46 -15.42
CA GLY A 108 1.24 8.01 -15.62
C GLY A 108 1.02 7.19 -14.35
N ARG A 109 0.55 7.78 -13.25
CA ARG A 109 0.27 7.06 -12.00
C ARG A 109 -1.14 6.49 -11.99
N ARG A 110 -1.32 5.31 -11.38
CA ARG A 110 -2.65 4.73 -11.13
C ARG A 110 -3.46 5.63 -10.20
N VAL A 111 -4.73 5.81 -10.55
CA VAL A 111 -5.68 6.59 -9.75
C VAL A 111 -6.47 5.64 -8.84
N LEU A 112 -6.69 6.03 -7.59
CA LEU A 112 -7.68 5.39 -6.70
C LEU A 112 -8.73 6.45 -6.36
N ILE A 113 -9.98 6.23 -6.75
CA ILE A 113 -11.09 7.13 -6.46
C ILE A 113 -11.80 6.62 -5.22
N SER A 114 -11.99 7.49 -4.22
CA SER A 114 -12.79 7.20 -3.03
C SER A 114 -14.02 8.11 -3.00
N LYS A 115 -15.18 7.52 -2.67
CA LYS A 115 -16.49 8.16 -2.57
C LYS A 115 -17.01 8.05 -1.13
N PRO A 116 -16.44 8.83 -0.18
CA PRO A 116 -16.77 8.71 1.25
C PRO A 116 -18.21 9.15 1.59
N ALA A 117 -18.86 9.91 0.71
CA ALA A 117 -20.22 10.42 0.95
C ALA A 117 -21.33 9.37 0.74
N ILE A 118 -21.03 8.20 0.17
CA ILE A 118 -22.03 7.13 -0.03
C ILE A 118 -22.28 6.43 1.31
N LYS A 119 -23.29 6.92 2.04
CA LYS A 119 -23.83 6.23 3.22
C LYS A 119 -24.62 5.01 2.74
N VAL A 120 -24.36 3.85 3.35
CA VAL A 120 -25.27 2.70 3.24
C VAL A 120 -26.57 3.14 3.92
N ILE A 121 -27.62 3.40 3.15
CA ILE A 121 -28.94 3.70 3.71
C ILE A 121 -29.49 2.39 4.23
N PHE A 122 -29.67 2.29 5.55
CA PHE A 122 -30.48 1.23 6.14
C PHE A 122 -31.93 1.48 5.74
N VAL A 123 -32.38 0.83 4.67
CA VAL A 123 -33.82 0.59 4.51
C VAL A 123 -34.14 -0.52 5.49
N LEU A 124 -34.54 -0.11 6.71
CA LEU A 124 -35.34 -0.97 7.56
C LEU A 124 -36.64 -1.20 6.79
N LEU A 125 -36.71 -2.27 6.01
CA LEU A 125 -38.00 -2.87 5.70
C LEU A 125 -38.50 -3.40 7.04
N ALA A 126 -39.17 -2.51 7.78
CA ALA A 126 -40.06 -2.91 8.84
C ALA A 126 -41.00 -3.92 8.21
N THR A 127 -40.81 -5.18 8.59
CA THR A 127 -41.80 -6.23 8.45
C THR A 127 -43.01 -5.69 9.20
N SER A 128 -43.95 -5.07 8.47
CA SER A 128 -45.26 -4.83 9.02
C SER A 128 -45.87 -6.21 9.18
N MET A 129 -45.96 -6.64 10.43
CA MET A 129 -46.96 -7.61 10.85
C MET A 129 -48.31 -7.14 10.28
N PHE A 130 -48.91 -7.96 9.42
CA PHE A 130 -50.32 -8.33 9.40
C PHE A 130 -50.47 -9.57 8.52
#